data_AF-A0A8H2Y0F7-F1
#
_entry.id   AF-A0A8H2Y0F7-F1
#
_cell.length_a   1.000
_cell.length_b   1.000
_cell.length_c   1.000
_cell.angle_alpha   90.00
_cell.angle_beta   90.00
_cell.angle_gamma   90.00
#
_symmetry.space_group_name_H-M   'P 1'
#
loop_
_entity.id
_entity.type
_entity.pdbx_description
1 polymer ?
#
loop_
_entity_poly.entity_id
_entity_poly.type
_entity_poly.pdbx_seq_one_letter_code
_entity_poly.pdbx_strand_id
1 'polypeptide(L)'
;MAHADSRPRFNSYPTPISTNYPPTTSKPYYTYAAATPATTPTKSHPSSSYHYRQASNASQTRLAETPISRSSSSRPTPRSSNSVPNPRTASSSVPPPATRSNPLPSPSEPYPHSRKNSTSRSQLPTPDAYRPAKDDRYASARAQQQQQYADAQRQARLIAERDATLKRMEERQRKAQATSWFEESQRLAAEAARKQEEERRSEERRRADEKLRRAAQAQAEEERKMHARKQERGHERGRSQTHNPTAAPSDKKWYQNIFREKSRDGRRKDDRGSDRDQRPERERAKSEGRAKEAVEARERVDKDRARSANSPSSVAAAWAAYDKTCTELMDAKPSKGKMPTNLTFYDIPWPVLGQANSFHDLTNQNIAAFLLSPHHSQGKTPKARLRAAILIWHPDKFAQKVLPHVAESHRPAVVAAVNVVARIVTELISSHGN
;
A
#
# COMPACT_ATOMS: atom_id res chain seq x y z
N MET A 1 -1.60 23.89 71.92
CA MET A 1 -1.81 22.99 70.77
C MET A 1 -0.98 23.50 69.61
N ALA A 2 0.18 22.91 69.39
CA ALA A 2 1.16 23.35 68.39
C ALA A 2 0.95 22.56 67.10
N HIS A 3 0.71 23.26 65.99
CA HIS A 3 0.61 22.65 64.66
C HIS A 3 1.99 22.68 63.98
N ALA A 4 2.45 21.49 63.61
CA ALA A 4 3.71 21.24 62.93
C ALA A 4 3.59 21.55 61.43
N ASP A 5 4.46 22.43 60.95
CA ASP A 5 4.68 22.73 59.53
C ASP A 5 5.72 21.76 58.97
N SER A 6 5.30 20.83 58.10
CA SER A 6 6.19 19.88 57.42
C SER A 6 6.34 20.28 55.95
N ARG A 7 7.46 20.93 55.61
CA ARG A 7 7.90 21.12 54.21
C ARG A 7 9.10 20.20 53.92
N PRO A 8 9.06 19.36 52.87
CA PRO A 8 10.25 18.65 52.43
C PRO A 8 11.10 19.56 51.53
N ARG A 9 12.36 19.77 51.91
CA ARG A 9 13.40 20.35 51.04
C ARG A 9 13.99 19.24 50.18
N PHE A 10 13.70 19.26 48.88
CA PHE A 10 14.40 18.47 47.88
C PHE A 10 15.75 19.15 47.58
N ASN A 11 16.85 18.53 48.01
CA ASN A 11 18.20 18.89 47.58
C ASN A 11 18.50 18.14 46.28
N SER A 12 18.71 18.89 45.20
CA SER A 12 19.16 18.38 43.90
C SER A 12 20.64 18.69 43.72
N TYR A 13 21.50 17.68 43.76
CA TYR A 13 22.81 17.73 43.12
C TYR A 13 23.04 16.40 42.37
N PRO A 14 23.28 16.44 41.04
CA PRO A 14 23.68 15.26 40.28
C PRO A 14 25.18 15.01 40.43
N THR A 15 25.55 13.77 40.75
CA THR A 15 26.93 13.28 40.70
C THR A 15 27.41 13.14 39.25
N PRO A 16 28.65 13.52 38.91
CA PRO A 16 29.21 13.31 37.58
C PRO A 16 29.57 11.82 37.37
N ILE A 17 29.04 11.25 36.29
CA ILE A 17 29.35 9.89 35.83
C ILE A 17 30.74 9.89 35.18
N SER A 18 31.66 9.14 35.77
CA SER A 18 33.02 8.88 35.27
C SER A 18 32.96 8.01 34.02
N THR A 19 33.38 8.55 32.87
CA THR A 19 33.53 7.81 31.60
C THR A 19 34.96 7.29 31.47
N ASN A 20 35.20 6.07 31.95
CA ASN A 20 36.37 5.28 31.59
C ASN A 20 36.01 4.35 30.43
N TYR A 21 36.38 4.74 29.20
CA TYR A 21 36.37 3.84 28.05
C TYR A 21 37.76 3.21 27.88
N PRO A 22 37.88 1.88 27.81
CA PRO A 22 39.13 1.23 27.43
C PRO A 22 39.40 1.34 25.92
N PRO A 23 40.69 1.30 25.51
CA PRO A 23 41.12 1.55 24.14
C PRO A 23 40.74 0.42 23.17
N THR A 24 40.40 0.83 21.96
CA THR A 24 40.01 -0.02 20.83
C THR A 24 41.20 -0.84 20.33
N THR A 25 41.09 -2.16 20.44
CA THR A 25 42.04 -3.09 19.83
C THR A 25 41.69 -3.29 18.35
N SER A 26 42.65 -2.90 17.51
CA SER A 26 42.91 -3.29 16.12
C SER A 26 42.19 -4.57 15.65
N LYS A 27 41.44 -4.47 14.54
CA LYS A 27 40.92 -5.63 13.80
C LYS A 27 41.87 -5.98 12.64
N PRO A 28 42.19 -7.27 12.42
CA PRO A 28 43.01 -7.69 11.30
C PRO A 28 42.26 -7.60 9.98
N TYR A 29 42.95 -7.13 8.94
CA TYR A 29 42.52 -7.17 7.55
C TYR A 29 42.37 -8.64 7.10
N TYR A 30 41.15 -9.04 6.74
CA TYR A 30 40.91 -10.28 6.00
C TYR A 30 40.91 -9.97 4.50
N THR A 31 41.91 -10.49 3.81
CA THR A 31 41.99 -10.59 2.35
C THR A 31 41.00 -11.65 1.87
N TYR A 32 39.93 -11.22 1.21
CA TYR A 32 39.04 -12.13 0.49
C TYR A 32 39.66 -12.52 -0.86
N ALA A 33 40.11 -13.77 -0.97
CA ALA A 33 40.38 -14.41 -2.24
C ALA A 33 39.06 -14.66 -2.97
N ALA A 34 38.96 -14.18 -4.20
CA ALA A 34 37.82 -14.39 -5.08
C ALA A 34 37.76 -15.85 -5.53
N ALA A 35 36.81 -16.62 -4.98
CA ALA A 35 36.42 -17.91 -5.52
C ALA A 35 35.22 -17.73 -6.46
N THR A 36 35.41 -18.07 -7.73
CA THR A 36 34.37 -18.16 -8.76
C THR A 36 33.44 -19.34 -8.47
N PRO A 37 32.10 -19.18 -8.53
CA PRO A 37 31.21 -20.32 -8.46
C PRO A 37 31.06 -21.01 -9.83
N ALA A 38 31.37 -22.31 -9.81
CA ALA A 38 31.15 -23.27 -10.88
C ALA A 38 29.66 -23.46 -11.19
N THR A 39 29.37 -23.55 -12.49
CA THR A 39 28.08 -23.84 -13.09
C THR A 39 27.71 -25.32 -12.94
N THR A 40 26.47 -25.61 -12.53
CA THR A 40 25.85 -26.95 -12.64
C THR A 40 24.39 -26.83 -13.11
N PRO A 41 23.83 -27.90 -13.72
CA PRO A 41 22.94 -27.77 -14.86
C PRO A 41 21.44 -27.91 -14.51
N THR A 42 20.61 -27.10 -15.15
CA THR A 42 19.14 -27.17 -15.04
C THR A 42 18.54 -28.07 -16.13
N LYS A 43 17.89 -29.13 -15.65
CA LYS A 43 17.10 -30.11 -16.41
C LYS A 43 15.79 -29.45 -16.85
N SER A 44 15.49 -29.46 -18.15
CA SER A 44 14.27 -28.87 -18.71
C SER A 44 13.18 -29.94 -18.88
N HIS A 45 11.97 -29.64 -18.40
CA HIS A 45 10.76 -30.41 -18.66
C HIS A 45 9.81 -29.59 -19.55
N PRO A 46 9.05 -30.25 -20.46
CA PRO A 46 8.23 -29.57 -21.45
C PRO A 46 6.88 -29.09 -20.91
N SER A 47 6.52 -27.88 -21.36
CA SER A 47 5.23 -27.22 -21.14
C SER A 47 4.10 -27.95 -21.87
N SER A 48 3.09 -28.40 -21.11
CA SER A 48 1.85 -28.97 -21.64
C SER A 48 0.79 -27.88 -21.71
N SER A 49 0.36 -27.56 -22.93
CA SER A 49 -0.69 -26.60 -23.24
C SER A 49 -2.06 -27.26 -23.05
N TYR A 50 -2.87 -26.80 -22.09
CA TYR A 50 -4.26 -27.21 -21.94
C TYR A 50 -5.21 -26.06 -22.29
N HIS A 51 -6.12 -26.34 -23.23
CA HIS A 51 -7.25 -25.51 -23.60
C HIS A 51 -8.28 -25.44 -22.47
N TYR A 52 -8.63 -24.23 -22.04
CA TYR A 52 -9.71 -24.01 -21.08
C TYR A 52 -11.07 -23.91 -21.82
N ARG A 53 -11.95 -24.89 -21.57
CA ARG A 53 -13.34 -24.91 -22.03
C ARG A 53 -14.18 -24.20 -20.97
N GLN A 54 -14.79 -23.07 -21.31
CA GLN A 54 -15.74 -22.39 -20.43
C GLN A 54 -17.04 -23.20 -20.34
N ALA A 55 -17.41 -23.62 -19.14
CA ALA A 55 -18.74 -24.15 -18.83
C ALA A 55 -19.47 -23.13 -17.94
N SER A 56 -20.57 -22.60 -18.45
CA SER A 56 -21.55 -21.79 -17.74
C SER A 56 -22.39 -22.67 -16.84
N ASN A 57 -22.33 -22.45 -15.52
CA ASN A 57 -23.25 -23.06 -14.56
C ASN A 57 -24.11 -21.98 -13.91
N ALA A 58 -25.39 -22.01 -14.27
CA ALA A 58 -26.49 -21.40 -13.57
C ALA A 58 -26.94 -22.32 -12.43
N SER A 59 -27.12 -21.77 -11.23
CA SER A 59 -27.91 -22.34 -10.13
C SER A 59 -28.24 -21.15 -9.21
N GLN A 60 -29.44 -20.57 -9.31
CA GLN A 60 -30.62 -20.91 -8.50
C GLN A 60 -30.31 -21.16 -7.02
N THR A 61 -30.43 -20.09 -6.22
CA THR A 61 -30.64 -20.21 -4.77
C THR A 61 -31.92 -19.46 -4.42
N ARG A 62 -32.91 -20.22 -3.95
CA ARG A 62 -34.22 -19.76 -3.49
C ARG A 62 -34.06 -18.90 -2.23
N LEU A 63 -34.78 -17.78 -2.20
CA LEU A 63 -34.98 -16.92 -1.04
C LEU A 63 -36.04 -17.54 -0.11
N ALA A 64 -35.80 -17.46 1.19
CA ALA A 64 -36.80 -17.70 2.22
C ALA A 64 -37.48 -16.37 2.57
N GLU A 65 -38.80 -16.37 2.49
CA GLU A 65 -39.71 -15.26 2.79
C GLU A 65 -39.81 -15.03 4.32
N THR A 66 -39.87 -13.76 4.73
CA THR A 66 -40.46 -13.37 6.02
C THR A 66 -41.42 -12.19 5.82
N PRO A 67 -42.56 -12.16 6.54
CA PRO A 67 -43.70 -11.31 6.17
C PRO A 67 -43.61 -9.88 6.71
N ILE A 68 -43.70 -8.98 5.73
CA ILE A 68 -44.36 -7.67 5.66
C ILE A 68 -45.25 -7.29 6.87
N SER A 69 -44.89 -6.18 7.53
CA SER A 69 -45.86 -5.28 8.17
C SER A 69 -45.81 -3.93 7.48
N ARG A 70 -46.93 -3.58 6.83
CA ARG A 70 -47.15 -2.39 6.02
C ARG A 70 -47.39 -1.17 6.93
N SER A 71 -46.72 -0.07 6.64
CA SER A 71 -47.19 1.27 7.02
C SER A 71 -46.85 2.22 5.88
N SER A 72 -47.90 2.56 5.15
CA SER A 72 -47.97 3.47 4.02
C SER A 72 -47.72 4.91 4.44
N SER A 73 -46.75 5.57 3.81
CA SER A 73 -46.70 7.03 3.73
C SER A 73 -46.12 7.45 2.38
N SER A 74 -47.04 7.72 1.46
CA SER A 74 -46.83 8.29 0.14
C SER A 74 -46.35 9.74 0.25
N ARG A 75 -45.21 10.06 -0.36
CA ARG A 75 -44.80 11.44 -0.64
C ARG A 75 -44.19 11.53 -2.04
N PRO A 76 -44.71 12.39 -2.93
CA PRO A 76 -44.25 12.46 -4.32
C PRO A 76 -43.00 13.35 -4.46
N THR A 77 -42.05 12.88 -5.25
CA THR A 77 -40.87 13.62 -5.72
C THR A 77 -41.21 14.43 -6.97
N PRO A 78 -40.82 15.72 -7.09
CA PRO A 78 -40.92 16.44 -8.33
C PRO A 78 -39.77 16.08 -9.27
N ARG A 79 -40.16 15.75 -10.49
CA ARG A 79 -39.36 15.46 -11.69
C ARG A 79 -38.76 16.78 -12.19
N SER A 80 -37.43 16.95 -12.10
CA SER A 80 -36.72 18.08 -12.71
C SER A 80 -35.89 17.57 -13.88
N SER A 81 -36.44 17.73 -15.07
CA SER A 81 -35.78 17.57 -16.36
C SER A 81 -34.88 18.77 -16.64
N ASN A 82 -33.56 18.58 -16.60
CA ASN A 82 -32.61 19.51 -17.21
C ASN A 82 -31.88 18.80 -18.35
N SER A 83 -32.39 19.04 -19.56
CA SER A 83 -31.68 18.83 -20.82
C SER A 83 -30.50 19.80 -20.89
N VAL A 84 -29.30 19.28 -21.08
CA VAL A 84 -28.12 20.06 -21.46
C VAL A 84 -27.79 19.71 -22.91
N PRO A 85 -27.55 20.71 -23.78
CA PRO A 85 -27.28 20.48 -25.20
C PRO A 85 -25.82 20.05 -25.41
N ASN A 86 -25.65 19.21 -26.42
CA ASN A 86 -24.40 18.65 -26.89
C ASN A 86 -23.87 19.52 -28.05
N PRO A 87 -22.69 20.16 -27.98
CA PRO A 87 -22.07 20.71 -29.17
C PRO A 87 -21.07 19.72 -29.77
N ARG A 88 -21.36 19.29 -30.99
CA ARG A 88 -20.41 18.65 -31.90
C ARG A 88 -19.39 19.66 -32.45
N THR A 89 -18.34 19.08 -33.03
CA THR A 89 -17.37 19.56 -34.03
C THR A 89 -16.19 20.41 -33.55
N ALA A 90 -14.98 19.84 -33.57
CA ALA A 90 -13.97 20.11 -34.61
C ALA A 90 -12.68 19.29 -34.39
N SER A 91 -12.08 18.84 -35.50
CA SER A 91 -10.66 18.51 -35.76
C SER A 91 -10.02 17.40 -34.91
N SER A 92 -9.86 16.15 -35.36
CA SER A 92 -9.10 15.70 -36.54
C SER A 92 -7.72 16.36 -36.67
N SER A 93 -6.73 15.79 -35.99
CA SER A 93 -5.31 15.89 -36.35
C SER A 93 -4.64 14.59 -35.94
N VAL A 94 -4.62 13.65 -36.88
CA VAL A 94 -3.85 12.41 -36.81
C VAL A 94 -2.49 12.71 -37.43
N PRO A 95 -1.36 12.53 -36.72
CA PRO A 95 -0.04 12.66 -37.35
C PRO A 95 0.26 11.43 -38.23
N PRO A 96 0.95 11.60 -39.36
CA PRO A 96 1.23 10.52 -40.30
C PRO A 96 2.31 9.56 -39.77
N PRO A 97 2.27 8.26 -40.12
CA PRO A 97 3.36 7.34 -39.84
C PRO A 97 4.55 7.65 -40.77
N ALA A 98 5.71 7.88 -40.15
CA ALA A 98 6.98 8.05 -40.85
C ALA A 98 7.31 6.79 -41.67
N THR A 99 7.48 7.01 -42.97
CA THR A 99 8.11 6.10 -43.92
C THR A 99 9.54 5.81 -43.48
N ARG A 100 9.78 4.61 -42.96
CA ARG A 100 11.13 4.09 -42.76
C ARG A 100 11.40 3.00 -43.79
N SER A 101 11.89 3.46 -44.93
CA SER A 101 12.66 2.70 -45.90
C SER A 101 13.83 2.04 -45.19
N ASN A 102 13.85 0.71 -45.19
CA ASN A 102 15.03 -0.09 -44.89
C ASN A 102 15.21 -1.08 -46.05
N PRO A 103 16.31 -0.98 -46.82
CA PRO A 103 16.56 -1.86 -47.94
C PRO A 103 16.96 -3.25 -47.43
N LEU A 104 16.31 -4.29 -47.98
CA LEU A 104 16.81 -5.66 -47.94
C LEU A 104 18.19 -5.72 -48.62
N PRO A 105 19.23 -6.30 -48.00
CA PRO A 105 20.29 -6.94 -48.74
C PRO A 105 19.88 -8.39 -49.01
N SER A 106 19.62 -8.69 -50.28
CA SER A 106 19.59 -10.05 -50.80
C SER A 106 20.98 -10.68 -50.68
N PRO A 107 21.12 -11.88 -50.10
CA PRO A 107 22.27 -12.73 -50.40
C PRO A 107 21.96 -13.49 -51.69
N SER A 108 22.66 -13.06 -52.73
CA SER A 108 22.85 -13.76 -54.01
C SER A 108 23.05 -15.26 -53.85
N GLU A 109 22.17 -16.05 -54.47
CA GLU A 109 22.44 -17.42 -54.88
C GLU A 109 23.66 -17.45 -55.82
N PRO A 110 24.68 -18.28 -55.55
CA PRO A 110 25.64 -18.65 -56.58
C PRO A 110 25.07 -19.79 -57.44
N TYR A 111 24.81 -19.46 -58.71
CA TYR A 111 24.64 -20.40 -59.82
C TYR A 111 25.73 -21.49 -59.80
N PRO A 112 25.37 -22.79 -59.91
CA PRO A 112 26.34 -23.80 -60.33
C PRO A 112 26.43 -23.79 -61.86
N HIS A 113 27.59 -23.34 -62.36
CA HIS A 113 27.97 -23.48 -63.75
C HIS A 113 27.99 -24.96 -64.16
N SER A 114 27.12 -25.29 -65.10
CA SER A 114 27.20 -26.47 -65.95
C SER A 114 28.50 -26.43 -66.75
N ARG A 115 29.53 -27.17 -66.32
CA ARG A 115 30.66 -27.54 -67.19
C ARG A 115 30.50 -29.00 -67.59
N LYS A 116 29.89 -29.18 -68.76
CA LYS A 116 30.09 -30.36 -69.60
C LYS A 116 31.54 -30.30 -70.09
N ASN A 117 32.36 -31.29 -69.74
CA ASN A 117 33.52 -31.66 -70.52
C ASN A 117 33.58 -33.18 -70.59
N SER A 118 33.03 -33.68 -71.69
CA SER A 118 33.37 -34.98 -72.25
C SER A 118 34.88 -35.03 -72.48
N THR A 119 35.55 -35.99 -71.87
CA THR A 119 36.82 -36.49 -72.38
C THR A 119 36.79 -38.00 -72.22
N SER A 120 36.30 -38.63 -73.27
CA SER A 120 36.58 -40.01 -73.64
C SER A 120 38.10 -40.22 -73.62
N ARG A 121 38.59 -41.05 -72.71
CA ARG A 121 39.95 -41.60 -72.82
C ARG A 121 39.93 -43.09 -72.52
N SER A 122 40.49 -43.79 -73.48
CA SER A 122 40.47 -45.21 -73.73
C SER A 122 41.13 -46.06 -72.65
N GLN A 123 40.74 -47.33 -72.70
CA GLN A 123 41.13 -48.48 -71.90
C GLN A 123 42.64 -48.66 -71.69
N LEU A 124 42.98 -49.25 -70.54
CA LEU A 124 44.10 -50.18 -70.37
C LEU A 124 43.69 -51.20 -69.29
N PRO A 125 43.72 -52.51 -69.57
CA PRO A 125 43.56 -53.54 -68.56
C PRO A 125 44.94 -53.80 -67.94
N THR A 126 45.10 -53.56 -66.64
CA THR A 126 46.31 -53.90 -65.90
C THR A 126 45.99 -54.60 -64.57
N PRO A 127 46.93 -55.45 -64.13
CA PRO A 127 46.64 -56.70 -63.43
C PRO A 127 46.73 -56.55 -61.91
N ASP A 128 46.42 -57.67 -61.26
CA ASP A 128 46.66 -57.96 -59.85
C ASP A 128 45.72 -57.34 -58.82
N ALA A 129 44.59 -58.03 -58.74
CA ALA A 129 43.89 -58.36 -57.51
C ALA A 129 44.85 -58.73 -56.36
N TYR A 130 45.13 -57.78 -55.47
CA TYR A 130 45.27 -58.01 -54.02
C TYR A 130 45.20 -56.64 -53.31
N ARG A 131 44.04 -55.96 -53.41
CA ARG A 131 43.74 -54.85 -52.49
C ARG A 131 43.28 -55.47 -51.17
N PRO A 132 43.98 -55.24 -50.05
CA PRO A 132 43.57 -55.79 -48.76
C PRO A 132 42.25 -55.12 -48.35
N ALA A 133 41.17 -55.89 -48.31
CA ALA A 133 39.82 -55.47 -47.88
C ALA A 133 39.72 -54.96 -46.41
N LYS A 134 40.86 -54.72 -45.75
CA LYS A 134 40.95 -54.22 -44.38
C LYS A 134 40.94 -52.68 -44.30
N ASP A 135 41.26 -51.96 -45.37
CA ASP A 135 41.32 -50.48 -45.34
C ASP A 135 39.93 -49.80 -45.41
N ASP A 136 38.94 -50.41 -46.06
CA ASP A 136 37.60 -49.82 -46.19
C ASP A 136 36.85 -49.72 -44.85
N ARG A 137 37.15 -50.63 -43.91
CA ARG A 137 36.53 -50.65 -42.57
C ARG A 137 36.99 -49.46 -41.72
N TYR A 138 38.27 -49.07 -41.83
CA TYR A 138 38.82 -47.91 -41.14
C TYR A 138 38.32 -46.59 -41.73
N ALA A 139 38.20 -46.52 -43.06
CA ALA A 139 37.62 -45.35 -43.74
C ALA A 139 36.16 -45.11 -43.32
N SER A 140 35.35 -46.18 -43.24
CA SER A 140 33.95 -46.10 -42.81
C SER A 140 33.80 -45.64 -41.35
N ALA A 141 34.62 -46.18 -40.42
CA ALA A 141 34.59 -45.77 -39.02
C ALA A 141 34.98 -44.29 -38.83
N ARG A 142 35.97 -43.80 -39.58
CA ARG A 142 36.36 -42.38 -39.54
C ARG A 142 35.28 -41.47 -40.12
N ALA A 143 34.61 -41.88 -41.19
CA ALA A 143 33.48 -41.14 -41.76
C ALA A 143 32.31 -41.04 -40.77
N GLN A 144 31.97 -42.15 -40.08
CA GLN A 144 30.95 -42.15 -39.03
C GLN A 144 31.32 -41.23 -37.86
N GLN A 145 32.58 -41.26 -37.42
CA GLN A 145 33.05 -40.37 -36.36
C GLN A 145 32.98 -38.89 -36.76
N GLN A 146 33.36 -38.56 -38.00
CA GLN A 146 33.23 -37.20 -38.54
C GLN A 146 31.78 -36.75 -38.60
N GLN A 147 30.86 -37.64 -39.00
CA GLN A 147 29.43 -37.33 -39.02
C GLN A 147 28.88 -37.09 -37.62
N GLN A 148 29.23 -37.93 -36.64
CA GLN A 148 28.83 -37.72 -35.24
C GLN A 148 29.34 -36.39 -34.69
N TYR A 149 30.58 -36.01 -35.00
CA TYR A 149 31.13 -34.72 -34.58
C TYR A 149 30.39 -33.54 -35.23
N ALA A 150 30.08 -33.64 -36.53
CA ALA A 150 29.29 -32.63 -37.23
C ALA A 150 27.88 -32.47 -36.64
N ASP A 151 27.23 -33.58 -36.27
CA ASP A 151 25.91 -33.57 -35.66
C ASP A 151 25.95 -33.00 -34.23
N ALA A 152 26.97 -33.35 -33.44
CA ALA A 152 27.20 -32.76 -32.13
C ALA A 152 27.42 -31.23 -32.22
N GLN A 153 28.16 -30.75 -33.23
CA GLN A 153 28.33 -29.31 -33.47
C GLN A 153 27.02 -28.63 -33.88
N ARG A 154 26.18 -29.28 -34.70
CA ARG A 154 24.84 -28.77 -35.04
C ARG A 154 23.96 -28.65 -33.80
N GLN A 155 23.94 -29.67 -32.94
CA GLN A 155 23.19 -29.63 -31.68
C GLN A 155 23.70 -28.54 -30.73
N ALA A 156 25.02 -28.39 -30.59
CA ALA A 156 25.61 -27.35 -29.75
C ALA A 156 25.23 -25.94 -30.22
N ARG A 157 25.18 -25.70 -31.54
CA ARG A 157 24.70 -24.41 -32.10
C ARG A 157 23.24 -24.14 -31.79
N LEU A 158 22.37 -25.15 -31.90
CA LEU A 158 20.94 -25.00 -31.58
C LEU A 158 20.71 -24.71 -30.09
N ILE A 159 21.47 -25.35 -29.20
CA ILE A 159 21.41 -25.07 -27.75
C ILE A 159 21.88 -23.64 -27.48
N ALA A 160 23.01 -23.22 -28.06
CA ALA A 160 23.53 -21.86 -27.89
C ALA A 160 22.56 -20.80 -28.42
N GLU A 161 21.88 -21.06 -29.55
CA GLU A 161 20.85 -20.17 -30.09
C GLU A 161 19.64 -20.06 -29.15
N ARG A 162 19.14 -21.20 -28.63
CA ARG A 162 18.04 -21.22 -27.66
C ARG A 162 18.40 -20.43 -26.40
N ASP A 163 19.59 -20.66 -25.85
CA ASP A 163 20.03 -19.97 -24.64
C ASP A 163 20.26 -18.48 -24.89
N ALA A 164 20.73 -18.08 -26.07
CA ALA A 164 20.81 -16.68 -26.47
C ALA A 164 19.41 -16.02 -26.56
N THR A 165 18.39 -16.74 -27.05
CA THR A 165 17.02 -16.21 -27.07
C THR A 165 16.43 -16.06 -25.67
N LEU A 166 16.65 -17.02 -24.77
CA LEU A 166 16.23 -16.94 -23.37
C LEU A 166 16.89 -15.73 -22.68
N LYS A 167 18.20 -15.55 -22.87
CA LYS A 167 18.94 -14.42 -22.31
C LYS A 167 18.42 -13.06 -22.81
N ARG A 168 18.06 -12.95 -24.09
CA ARG A 168 17.43 -11.72 -24.64
C ARG A 168 16.06 -11.47 -24.04
N MET A 169 15.26 -12.51 -23.78
CA MET A 169 13.95 -12.35 -23.12
C MET A 169 14.10 -11.92 -21.66
N GLU A 170 15.02 -12.53 -20.92
CA GLU A 170 15.32 -12.15 -19.53
C GLU A 170 15.84 -10.70 -19.45
N GLU A 171 16.73 -10.30 -20.36
CA GLU A 171 17.23 -8.92 -20.42
C GLU A 171 16.10 -7.92 -20.73
N ARG A 172 15.16 -8.27 -21.62
CA ARG A 172 13.96 -7.45 -21.88
C ARG A 172 13.07 -7.34 -20.66
N GLN A 173 12.86 -8.42 -19.92
CA GLN A 173 12.09 -8.39 -18.67
C GLN A 173 12.76 -7.51 -17.62
N ARG A 174 14.09 -7.64 -17.45
CA ARG A 174 14.85 -6.81 -16.51
C ARG A 174 14.79 -5.32 -16.88
N LYS A 175 14.90 -4.99 -18.18
CA LYS A 175 14.73 -3.60 -18.65
C LYS A 175 13.31 -3.10 -18.39
N ALA A 176 12.28 -3.90 -18.66
CA ALA A 176 10.88 -3.53 -18.40
C ALA A 176 10.60 -3.31 -16.91
N GLN A 177 11.16 -4.15 -16.03
CA GLN A 177 11.07 -3.97 -14.59
C GLN A 177 11.80 -2.70 -14.13
N ALA A 178 13.00 -2.43 -14.66
CA ALA A 178 13.75 -1.22 -14.34
C ALA A 178 13.02 0.05 -14.78
N THR A 179 12.41 0.05 -15.97
CA THR A 179 11.58 1.19 -16.43
C THR A 179 10.33 1.36 -15.58
N SER A 180 9.63 0.27 -15.24
CA SER A 180 8.45 0.31 -14.37
C SER A 180 8.80 0.87 -12.99
N TRP A 181 9.92 0.44 -12.40
CA TRP A 181 10.37 0.93 -11.10
C TRP A 181 10.75 2.41 -11.14
N PHE A 182 11.41 2.86 -12.21
CA PHE A 182 11.77 4.27 -12.39
C PHE A 182 10.52 5.16 -12.56
N GLU A 183 9.53 4.73 -13.33
CA GLU A 183 8.25 5.45 -13.50
C GLU A 183 7.47 5.53 -12.18
N GLU A 184 7.42 4.45 -11.41
CA GLU A 184 6.78 4.43 -10.09
C GLU A 184 7.49 5.37 -9.10
N SER A 185 8.83 5.36 -9.09
CA SER A 185 9.63 6.29 -8.28
C SER A 185 9.37 7.75 -8.68
N GLN A 186 9.22 8.06 -9.97
CA GLN A 186 8.85 9.41 -10.41
C GLN A 186 7.43 9.80 -9.99
N ARG A 187 6.47 8.87 -10.05
CA ARG A 187 5.09 9.12 -9.58
C ARG A 187 5.05 9.44 -8.09
N LEU A 188 5.77 8.66 -7.27
CA LEU A 188 5.87 8.90 -5.83
C LEU A 188 6.52 10.26 -5.53
N ALA A 189 7.58 10.64 -6.25
CA ALA A 189 8.21 11.94 -6.10
C ALA A 189 7.27 13.10 -6.48
N ALA A 190 6.50 12.96 -7.56
CA ALA A 190 5.52 13.96 -7.99
C ALA A 190 4.34 14.08 -7.00
N GLU A 191 3.89 12.96 -6.42
CA GLU A 191 2.85 12.96 -5.39
C GLU A 191 3.34 13.62 -4.08
N ALA A 192 4.58 13.32 -3.67
CA ALA A 192 5.19 13.98 -2.52
C ALA A 192 5.32 15.51 -2.73
N ALA A 193 5.72 15.94 -3.93
CA ALA A 193 5.78 17.36 -4.28
C ALA A 193 4.39 18.03 -4.25
N ARG A 194 3.36 17.36 -4.75
CA ARG A 194 1.96 17.85 -4.66
C ARG A 194 1.49 18.00 -3.22
N LYS A 195 1.79 17.01 -2.38
CA LYS A 195 1.44 17.02 -0.96
C LYS A 195 2.14 18.17 -0.22
N GLN A 196 3.42 18.40 -0.51
CA GLN A 196 4.17 19.51 0.08
C GLN A 196 3.62 20.89 -0.34
N GLU A 197 3.22 21.03 -1.61
CA GLU A 197 2.58 22.25 -2.12
C GLU A 197 1.19 22.47 -1.50
N GLU A 198 0.39 21.41 -1.32
CA GLU A 198 -0.90 21.49 -0.65
C GLU A 198 -0.74 21.88 0.83
N GLU A 199 0.24 21.33 1.54
CA GLU A 199 0.58 21.70 2.91
C GLU A 199 1.00 23.17 3.01
N ARG A 200 1.83 23.66 2.08
CA ARG A 200 2.19 25.08 1.99
C ARG A 200 0.96 25.97 1.78
N ARG A 201 0.05 25.59 0.88
CA ARG A 201 -1.19 26.35 0.65
C ARG A 201 -2.12 26.32 1.87
N SER A 202 -2.18 25.20 2.58
CA SER A 202 -2.97 25.08 3.81
C SER A 202 -2.40 25.98 4.91
N GLU A 203 -1.09 26.00 5.08
CA GLU A 203 -0.41 26.87 6.03
C GLU A 203 -0.57 28.35 5.67
N GLU A 204 -0.50 28.71 4.39
CA GLU A 204 -0.77 30.07 3.91
C GLU A 204 -2.22 30.50 4.20
N ARG A 205 -3.20 29.61 3.98
CA ARG A 205 -4.60 29.85 4.37
C ARG A 205 -4.74 30.07 5.88
N ARG A 206 -4.10 29.25 6.70
CA ARG A 206 -4.11 29.42 8.17
C ARG A 206 -3.55 30.77 8.60
N ARG A 207 -2.46 31.23 7.96
CA ARG A 207 -1.87 32.56 8.23
C ARG A 207 -2.78 33.69 7.78
N ALA A 208 -3.44 33.54 6.62
CA ALA A 208 -4.40 34.52 6.12
C ALA A 208 -5.61 34.65 7.07
N ASP A 209 -6.16 33.52 7.51
CA ASP A 209 -7.28 33.48 8.46
C ASP A 209 -6.89 34.06 9.82
N GLU A 210 -5.69 33.75 10.33
CA GLU A 210 -5.20 34.34 11.57
C GLU A 210 -5.04 35.87 11.44
N LYS A 211 -4.50 36.34 10.30
CA LYS A 211 -4.37 37.77 10.01
C LYS A 211 -5.73 38.46 9.97
N LEU A 212 -6.73 37.83 9.33
CA LEU A 212 -8.11 38.33 9.29
C LEU A 212 -8.71 38.39 10.71
N ARG A 213 -8.48 37.37 11.53
CA ARG A 213 -8.94 37.33 12.93
C ARG A 213 -8.31 38.46 13.77
N ARG A 214 -7.02 38.72 13.60
CA ARG A 214 -6.32 39.82 14.28
C ARG A 214 -6.84 41.19 13.83
N ALA A 215 -7.10 41.36 12.53
CA ALA A 215 -7.67 42.60 12.01
C ALA A 215 -9.08 42.87 12.58
N ALA A 216 -9.94 41.84 12.64
CA ALA A 216 -11.27 41.94 13.22
C ALA A 216 -11.22 42.30 14.72
N GLN A 217 -10.28 41.72 15.47
CA GLN A 217 -10.07 42.07 16.88
C GLN A 217 -9.62 43.53 17.06
N ALA A 218 -8.70 44.00 16.21
CA ALA A 218 -8.24 45.40 16.25
C ALA A 218 -9.39 46.38 15.94
N GLN A 219 -10.22 46.08 14.94
CA GLN A 219 -11.41 46.89 14.62
C GLN A 219 -12.40 46.92 15.79
N ALA A 220 -12.69 45.76 16.40
CA ALA A 220 -13.59 45.69 17.55
C ALA A 220 -13.05 46.49 18.77
N GLU A 221 -11.73 46.52 18.97
CA GLU A 221 -11.10 47.34 20.02
C GLU A 221 -11.20 48.84 19.70
N GLU A 222 -10.99 49.23 18.45
CA GLU A 222 -11.14 50.62 18.00
C GLU A 222 -12.58 51.11 18.16
N GLU A 223 -13.57 50.29 17.80
CA GLU A 223 -14.99 50.58 18.03
C GLU A 223 -15.31 50.74 19.52
N ARG A 224 -14.77 49.86 20.38
CA ARG A 224 -14.91 49.99 21.84
C ARG A 224 -14.31 51.31 22.35
N LYS A 225 -13.12 51.70 21.88
CA LYS A 225 -12.48 52.99 22.23
C LYS A 225 -13.30 54.18 21.76
N MET A 226 -13.85 54.13 20.54
CA MET A 226 -14.70 55.18 19.99
C MET A 226 -16.01 55.31 20.76
N HIS A 227 -16.61 54.19 21.15
CA HIS A 227 -17.82 54.18 21.99
C HIS A 227 -17.54 54.75 23.38
N ALA A 228 -16.42 54.37 24.01
CA ALA A 228 -15.99 54.93 25.30
C ALA A 228 -15.80 56.46 25.23
N ARG A 229 -15.11 56.96 24.19
CA ARG A 229 -14.94 58.41 23.95
C ARG A 229 -16.28 59.15 23.75
N LYS A 230 -17.26 58.53 23.07
CA LYS A 230 -18.60 59.10 22.91
C LYS A 230 -19.35 59.17 24.25
N GLN A 231 -19.24 58.14 25.09
CA GLN A 231 -19.85 58.14 26.42
C GLN A 231 -19.24 59.21 27.32
N GLU A 232 -17.92 59.35 27.33
CA GLU A 232 -17.21 60.38 28.09
C GLU A 232 -17.66 61.80 27.68
N ARG A 233 -17.72 62.09 26.37
CA ARG A 233 -18.26 63.36 25.86
C ARG A 233 -19.73 63.60 26.24
N GLY A 234 -20.53 62.53 26.33
CA GLY A 234 -21.91 62.62 26.80
C GLY A 234 -22.01 63.01 28.28
N HIS A 235 -21.17 62.40 29.13
CA HIS A 235 -21.08 62.73 30.55
C HIS A 235 -20.58 64.16 30.80
N GLU A 236 -19.60 64.64 30.04
CA GLU A 236 -19.08 66.02 30.13
C GLU A 236 -20.17 67.07 29.83
N ARG A 237 -20.99 66.83 28.79
CA ARG A 237 -22.12 67.70 28.43
C ARG A 237 -23.27 67.64 29.45
N GLY A 238 -23.53 66.47 30.03
CA GLY A 238 -24.54 66.31 31.08
C GLY A 238 -24.17 67.02 32.39
N ARG A 239 -22.88 67.07 32.74
CA ARG A 239 -22.40 67.74 33.96
C ARG A 239 -22.53 69.27 33.89
N SER A 240 -22.32 69.85 32.71
CA SER A 240 -22.38 71.31 32.51
C SER A 240 -23.82 71.85 32.38
N GLN A 241 -24.85 70.99 32.38
CA GLN A 241 -26.26 71.37 32.23
C GLN A 241 -27.12 71.09 33.49
N THR A 242 -26.51 71.12 34.67
CA THR A 242 -27.22 71.00 35.96
C THR A 242 -26.94 72.19 36.89
N HIS A 243 -27.17 73.41 36.40
CA HIS A 243 -27.39 74.59 37.23
C HIS A 243 -28.45 75.48 36.56
N ASN A 244 -29.72 75.06 36.63
CA ASN A 244 -30.86 75.99 36.68
C ASN A 244 -32.15 75.26 37.12
N PRO A 245 -32.50 75.26 38.43
CA PRO A 245 -33.68 74.59 38.93
C PRO A 245 -34.87 75.55 38.99
N THR A 246 -35.46 75.92 37.86
CA THR A 246 -36.78 76.59 37.83
C THR A 246 -37.46 76.41 36.46
N ALA A 247 -38.09 75.25 36.22
CA ALA A 247 -39.04 75.12 35.11
C ALA A 247 -40.14 74.09 35.43
N ALA A 248 -41.36 74.48 35.06
CA ALA A 248 -42.65 73.99 35.53
C ALA A 248 -43.00 72.51 35.17
N PRO A 249 -43.98 71.89 35.87
CA PRO A 249 -44.18 70.44 35.87
C PRO A 249 -44.94 69.84 34.67
N SER A 250 -45.37 70.64 33.68
CA SER A 250 -46.49 70.24 32.82
C SER A 250 -46.13 69.49 31.52
N ASP A 251 -44.85 69.41 31.13
CA ASP A 251 -44.49 69.03 29.75
C ASP A 251 -43.72 67.69 29.61
N LYS A 252 -43.76 66.85 30.65
CA LYS A 252 -43.04 65.56 30.68
C LYS A 252 -43.70 64.43 29.86
N LYS A 253 -44.98 64.54 29.51
CA LYS A 253 -45.71 63.46 28.80
C LYS A 253 -45.43 63.42 27.29
N TRP A 254 -45.11 64.55 26.67
CA TRP A 254 -44.91 64.63 25.22
C TRP A 254 -43.57 64.00 24.79
N TYR A 255 -42.48 64.26 25.51
CA TYR A 255 -41.15 63.69 25.23
C TYR A 255 -41.08 62.17 25.43
N GLN A 256 -41.90 61.60 26.33
CA GLN A 256 -41.88 60.16 26.61
C GLN A 256 -42.58 59.33 25.51
N ASN A 257 -43.57 59.89 24.80
CA ASN A 257 -44.26 59.20 23.71
C ASN A 257 -43.46 59.21 22.39
N ILE A 258 -42.78 60.31 22.03
CA ILE A 258 -42.01 60.38 20.78
C ILE A 258 -40.80 59.42 20.76
N PHE A 259 -40.12 59.23 21.91
CA PHE A 259 -39.01 58.27 22.01
C PHE A 259 -39.49 56.80 21.98
N ARG A 260 -40.70 56.54 22.46
CA ARG A 260 -41.31 55.19 22.47
C ARG A 260 -41.78 54.76 21.08
N GLU A 261 -42.23 55.71 20.26
CA GLU A 261 -42.74 55.45 18.91
C GLU A 261 -41.64 55.31 17.86
N LYS A 262 -40.61 56.17 17.87
CA LYS A 262 -39.44 56.03 16.97
C LYS A 262 -38.61 54.76 17.23
N SER A 263 -38.61 54.24 18.46
CA SER A 263 -37.89 53.00 18.81
C SER A 263 -38.55 51.72 18.30
N ARG A 264 -39.86 51.75 17.99
CA ARG A 264 -40.60 50.57 17.52
C ARG A 264 -40.50 50.36 16.01
N ASP A 265 -40.35 51.42 15.22
CA ASP A 265 -40.36 51.32 13.77
C ASP A 265 -38.95 51.11 13.15
N GLY A 266 -37.90 51.63 13.80
CA GLY A 266 -36.51 51.40 13.36
C GLY A 266 -36.05 49.94 13.47
N ARG A 267 -36.47 49.21 14.53
CA ARG A 267 -36.08 47.80 14.72
C ARG A 267 -36.67 46.84 13.68
N ARG A 268 -37.81 47.17 13.06
CA ARG A 268 -38.49 46.25 12.14
C ARG A 268 -37.89 46.23 10.74
N LYS A 269 -37.12 47.26 10.36
CA LYS A 269 -36.57 47.39 8.99
C LYS A 269 -35.18 46.76 8.84
N ASP A 270 -34.38 46.74 9.91
CA ASP A 270 -33.02 46.19 9.88
C ASP A 270 -32.98 44.65 10.03
N ASP A 271 -33.93 44.04 10.76
CA ASP A 271 -33.96 42.59 10.97
C ASP A 271 -34.32 41.78 9.70
N ARG A 272 -35.02 42.37 8.72
CA ARG A 272 -35.45 41.65 7.50
C ARG A 272 -34.41 41.67 6.37
N GLY A 273 -33.48 42.61 6.38
CA GLY A 273 -32.41 42.69 5.37
C GLY A 273 -31.25 41.75 5.68
N SER A 274 -30.87 41.62 6.96
CA SER A 274 -29.68 40.87 7.39
C SER A 274 -29.83 39.35 7.22
N ASP A 275 -31.04 38.80 7.35
CA ASP A 275 -31.27 37.35 7.32
C ASP A 275 -31.14 36.75 5.91
N ARG A 276 -31.30 37.56 4.85
CA ARG A 276 -31.22 37.08 3.46
C ARG A 276 -29.78 36.82 3.01
N ASP A 277 -28.83 37.64 3.47
CA ASP A 277 -27.41 37.50 3.13
C ASP A 277 -26.67 36.53 4.05
N GLN A 278 -27.15 36.35 5.30
CA GLN A 278 -26.57 35.38 6.24
C GLN A 278 -27.05 33.93 6.02
N ARG A 279 -28.16 33.73 5.28
CA ARG A 279 -28.69 32.39 4.99
C ARG A 279 -27.68 31.44 4.31
N PRO A 280 -26.98 31.83 3.22
CA PRO A 280 -26.00 30.95 2.58
C PRO A 280 -24.80 30.65 3.47
N GLU A 281 -24.35 31.60 4.28
CA GLU A 281 -23.24 31.39 5.22
C GLU A 281 -23.63 30.45 6.36
N ARG A 282 -24.86 30.58 6.88
CA ARG A 282 -25.42 29.65 7.87
C ARG A 282 -25.63 28.25 7.30
N GLU A 283 -26.00 28.13 6.03
CA GLU A 283 -26.10 26.82 5.35
C GLU A 283 -24.72 26.19 5.13
N ARG A 284 -23.68 26.97 4.78
CA ARG A 284 -22.29 26.50 4.70
C ARG A 284 -21.76 26.06 6.07
N ALA A 285 -21.96 26.85 7.11
CA ALA A 285 -21.53 26.48 8.47
C ALA A 285 -22.22 25.19 8.95
N LYS A 286 -23.50 24.99 8.61
CA LYS A 286 -24.22 23.75 8.90
C LYS A 286 -23.71 22.56 8.09
N SER A 287 -23.40 22.73 6.80
CA SER A 287 -22.88 21.64 5.98
C SER A 287 -21.46 21.25 6.39
N GLU A 288 -20.60 22.21 6.72
CA GLU A 288 -19.27 21.97 7.27
C GLU A 288 -19.33 21.29 8.64
N GLY A 289 -20.26 21.69 9.52
CA GLY A 289 -20.49 21.02 10.79
C GLY A 289 -20.86 19.55 10.62
N ARG A 290 -21.79 19.25 9.70
CA ARG A 290 -22.18 17.86 9.36
C ARG A 290 -21.03 17.08 8.74
N ALA A 291 -20.21 17.70 7.90
CA ALA A 291 -19.05 17.05 7.29
C ALA A 291 -18.00 16.70 8.35
N LYS A 292 -17.70 17.62 9.27
CA LYS A 292 -16.77 17.37 10.40
C LYS A 292 -17.31 16.27 11.32
N GLU A 293 -18.60 16.31 11.66
CA GLU A 293 -19.25 15.29 12.48
C GLU A 293 -19.23 13.91 11.80
N ALA A 294 -19.45 13.85 10.48
CA ALA A 294 -19.39 12.59 9.74
C ALA A 294 -17.97 12.00 9.67
N VAL A 295 -16.94 12.84 9.55
CA VAL A 295 -15.53 12.41 9.60
C VAL A 295 -15.18 11.91 11.01
N GLU A 296 -15.54 12.66 12.04
CA GLU A 296 -15.29 12.27 13.43
C GLU A 296 -16.06 10.99 13.82
N ALA A 297 -17.29 10.82 13.34
CA ALA A 297 -18.06 9.60 13.55
C ALA A 297 -17.38 8.37 12.92
N ARG A 298 -16.81 8.51 11.72
CA ARG A 298 -16.03 7.43 11.09
C ARG A 298 -14.77 7.11 11.89
N GLU A 299 -14.05 8.12 12.34
CA GLU A 299 -12.85 7.94 13.16
C GLU A 299 -13.15 7.24 14.49
N ARG A 300 -14.27 7.57 15.14
CA ARG A 300 -14.71 6.89 16.37
C ARG A 300 -15.02 5.41 16.11
N VAL A 301 -15.72 5.09 15.03
CA VAL A 301 -16.04 3.69 14.66
C VAL A 301 -14.75 2.90 14.39
N ASP A 302 -13.78 3.47 13.67
CA ASP A 302 -12.51 2.81 13.40
C ASP A 302 -11.69 2.61 14.68
N LYS A 303 -11.69 3.61 15.58
CA LYS A 303 -11.02 3.53 16.88
C LYS A 303 -11.67 2.50 17.82
N ASP A 304 -12.99 2.43 17.84
CA ASP A 304 -13.72 1.45 18.64
C ASP A 304 -13.58 0.04 18.06
N ARG A 305 -13.53 -0.10 16.74
CA ARG A 305 -13.21 -1.39 16.08
C ARG A 305 -11.80 -1.86 16.44
N ALA A 306 -10.81 -0.96 16.43
CA ALA A 306 -9.44 -1.27 16.84
C ALA A 306 -9.36 -1.65 18.33
N ARG A 307 -10.11 -0.96 19.21
CA ARG A 307 -10.20 -1.30 20.64
C ARG A 307 -10.88 -2.66 20.85
N SER A 308 -11.96 -2.93 20.13
CA SER A 308 -12.71 -4.18 20.21
C SER A 308 -11.88 -5.38 19.71
N ALA A 309 -11.10 -5.20 18.65
CA ALA A 309 -10.21 -6.24 18.13
C ALA A 309 -9.17 -6.70 19.15
N ASN A 310 -8.74 -5.77 20.03
CA ASN A 310 -7.80 -6.03 21.12
C ASN A 310 -8.48 -6.41 22.44
N SER A 311 -9.80 -6.62 22.46
CA SER A 311 -10.49 -7.09 23.65
C SER A 311 -9.98 -8.50 24.04
N PRO A 312 -9.88 -8.82 25.35
CA PRO A 312 -9.34 -10.10 25.81
C PRO A 312 -10.09 -11.31 25.23
N SER A 313 -11.42 -11.18 25.07
CA SER A 313 -12.26 -12.21 24.45
C SER A 313 -11.94 -12.40 22.97
N SER A 314 -11.68 -11.31 22.23
CA SER A 314 -11.29 -11.36 20.82
C SER A 314 -9.95 -12.06 20.65
N VAL A 315 -8.96 -11.72 21.48
CA VAL A 315 -7.62 -12.34 21.43
C VAL A 315 -7.69 -13.84 21.77
N ALA A 316 -8.47 -14.24 22.77
CA ALA A 316 -8.65 -15.64 23.12
C ALA A 316 -9.32 -16.44 21.99
N ALA A 317 -10.35 -15.87 21.35
CA ALA A 317 -11.02 -16.49 20.21
C ALA A 317 -10.10 -16.61 18.99
N ALA A 318 -9.35 -15.55 18.67
CA ALA A 318 -8.37 -15.55 17.60
C ALA A 318 -7.26 -16.60 17.84
N TRP A 319 -6.78 -16.72 19.08
CA TRP A 319 -5.81 -17.75 19.44
C TRP A 319 -6.36 -19.17 19.25
N ALA A 320 -7.61 -19.43 19.68
CA ALA A 320 -8.23 -20.75 19.50
C ALA A 320 -8.38 -21.12 18.02
N ALA A 321 -8.74 -20.14 17.18
CA ALA A 321 -8.80 -20.34 15.73
C ALA A 321 -7.42 -20.59 15.12
N TYR A 322 -6.41 -19.83 15.54
CA TYR A 322 -5.01 -20.01 15.14
C TYR A 322 -4.49 -21.39 15.53
N ASP A 323 -4.67 -21.83 16.78
CA ASP A 323 -4.16 -23.11 17.26
C ASP A 323 -4.82 -24.29 16.53
N LYS A 324 -6.13 -24.21 16.30
CA LYS A 324 -6.88 -25.19 15.51
C LYS A 324 -6.39 -25.26 14.07
N THR A 325 -6.23 -24.13 13.40
CA THR A 325 -5.80 -24.10 11.99
C THR A 325 -4.33 -24.49 11.84
N CYS A 326 -3.45 -24.11 12.77
CA CYS A 326 -2.06 -24.55 12.80
C CYS A 326 -1.94 -26.06 13.02
N THR A 327 -2.74 -26.64 13.93
CA THR A 327 -2.75 -28.09 14.16
C THR A 327 -3.26 -28.82 12.93
N GLU A 328 -4.38 -28.41 12.34
CA GLU A 328 -4.88 -28.96 11.08
C GLU A 328 -3.84 -28.87 9.94
N LEU A 329 -3.14 -27.74 9.82
CA LEU A 329 -2.10 -27.52 8.81
C LEU A 329 -0.87 -28.41 9.01
N MET A 330 -0.43 -28.64 10.25
CA MET A 330 0.79 -29.38 10.58
C MET A 330 0.57 -30.89 10.76
N ASP A 331 -0.64 -31.30 11.15
CA ASP A 331 -1.04 -32.69 11.39
C ASP A 331 -1.69 -33.34 10.18
N ALA A 332 -1.99 -32.57 9.12
CA ALA A 332 -2.42 -33.09 7.84
C ALA A 332 -1.38 -34.05 7.25
N LYS A 333 -1.41 -35.30 7.72
CA LYS A 333 -1.00 -36.44 6.93
C LYS A 333 -1.81 -36.36 5.64
N PRO A 334 -1.23 -36.66 4.47
CA PRO A 334 -1.93 -36.66 3.19
C PRO A 334 -2.95 -37.81 3.12
N SER A 335 -3.87 -37.91 4.08
CA SER A 335 -5.04 -38.76 4.00
C SER A 335 -5.91 -38.19 2.89
N LYS A 336 -5.83 -38.83 1.73
CA LYS A 336 -6.62 -38.62 0.50
C LYS A 336 -7.89 -37.78 0.74
N GLY A 337 -7.82 -36.48 0.48
CA GLY A 337 -8.98 -35.71 0.04
C GLY A 337 -9.57 -34.62 0.94
N LYS A 338 -8.93 -34.19 2.03
CA LYS A 338 -9.48 -33.05 2.83
C LYS A 338 -8.66 -31.76 2.85
N MET A 339 -7.38 -31.78 2.49
CA MET A 339 -6.61 -30.54 2.40
C MET A 339 -6.90 -29.81 1.07
N PRO A 340 -7.16 -28.48 1.09
CA PRO A 340 -7.21 -27.70 -0.13
C PRO A 340 -5.86 -27.84 -0.83
N THR A 341 -5.84 -28.35 -2.06
CA THR A 341 -4.60 -28.56 -2.83
C THR A 341 -3.98 -27.25 -3.35
N ASN A 342 -4.51 -26.10 -2.95
CA ASN A 342 -4.13 -24.78 -3.45
C ASN A 342 -4.18 -23.74 -2.33
N LEU A 343 -3.46 -23.98 -1.24
CA LEU A 343 -3.34 -22.98 -0.18
C LEU A 343 -2.67 -21.73 -0.73
N THR A 344 -3.26 -20.57 -0.47
CA THR A 344 -2.67 -19.28 -0.78
C THR A 344 -1.96 -18.71 0.43
N PHE A 345 -1.27 -17.59 0.26
CA PHE A 345 -0.68 -16.85 1.38
C PHE A 345 -1.72 -16.50 2.47
N TYR A 346 -2.96 -16.24 2.08
CA TYR A 346 -4.03 -15.79 2.97
C TYR A 346 -4.61 -16.93 3.81
N ASP A 347 -4.56 -18.17 3.31
CA ASP A 347 -5.12 -19.33 4.02
C ASP A 347 -4.23 -19.82 5.17
N ILE A 348 -2.99 -19.35 5.22
CA ILE A 348 -2.03 -19.70 6.26
C ILE A 348 -2.34 -18.88 7.53
N PRO A 349 -2.53 -19.52 8.69
CA PRO A 349 -2.85 -18.83 9.94
C PRO A 349 -1.61 -18.17 10.54
N TRP A 350 -1.21 -17.02 10.02
CA TRP A 350 -0.06 -16.27 10.53
C TRP A 350 -0.26 -15.85 12.00
N PRO A 351 0.80 -15.78 12.82
CA PRO A 351 0.69 -15.46 14.25
C PRO A 351 0.51 -13.94 14.47
N VAL A 352 -0.59 -13.38 13.96
CA VAL A 352 -0.99 -11.97 14.11
C VAL A 352 -2.45 -11.90 14.54
N LEU A 353 -2.87 -10.76 15.10
CA LEU A 353 -4.28 -10.53 15.43
C LEU A 353 -5.10 -10.34 14.14
N GLY A 354 -5.83 -11.38 13.74
CA GLY A 354 -6.61 -11.41 12.51
C GLY A 354 -5.89 -12.15 11.37
N GLN A 355 -6.29 -11.88 10.13
CA GLN A 355 -5.71 -12.50 8.93
C GLN A 355 -4.69 -11.53 8.32
N ALA A 356 -3.46 -11.98 8.10
CA ALA A 356 -2.45 -11.18 7.40
C ALA A 356 -2.79 -11.12 5.91
N ASN A 357 -2.93 -9.90 5.38
CA ASN A 357 -3.19 -9.66 3.96
C ASN A 357 -1.90 -9.35 3.19
N SER A 358 -0.82 -9.05 3.91
CA SER A 358 0.44 -8.66 3.31
C SER A 358 1.63 -9.09 4.16
N PHE A 359 2.79 -9.17 3.52
CA PHE A 359 4.07 -9.32 4.18
C PHE A 359 4.35 -8.20 5.20
N HIS A 360 3.83 -6.99 4.94
CA HIS A 360 3.98 -5.84 5.84
C HIS A 360 3.23 -6.01 7.17
N ASP A 361 2.26 -6.92 7.25
CA ASP A 361 1.53 -7.19 8.50
C ASP A 361 2.35 -8.04 9.47
N LEU A 362 3.36 -8.77 8.97
CA LEU A 362 4.23 -9.67 9.74
C LEU A 362 5.36 -8.90 10.45
N THR A 363 4.99 -7.86 11.18
CA THR A 363 5.93 -7.04 11.96
C THR A 363 6.26 -7.68 13.31
N ASN A 364 7.40 -7.30 13.88
CA ASN A 364 7.79 -7.72 15.23
C ASN A 364 6.69 -7.36 16.26
N GLN A 365 6.12 -6.16 16.15
CA GLN A 365 5.06 -5.68 17.06
C GLN A 365 3.79 -6.53 16.98
N ASN A 366 3.30 -6.84 15.77
CA ASN A 366 2.05 -7.60 15.60
C ASN A 366 2.21 -9.04 16.09
N ILE A 367 3.35 -9.68 15.78
CA ILE A 367 3.64 -11.05 16.21
C ILE A 367 3.87 -11.12 17.72
N ALA A 368 4.60 -10.16 18.30
CA ALA A 368 4.79 -10.07 19.73
C ALA A 368 3.46 -9.85 20.47
N ALA A 369 2.64 -8.90 20.00
CA ALA A 369 1.33 -8.62 20.58
C ALA A 369 0.41 -9.86 20.57
N PHE A 370 0.49 -10.68 19.50
CA PHE A 370 -0.29 -11.91 19.41
C PHE A 370 0.26 -13.04 20.28
N LEU A 371 1.54 -13.43 20.15
CA LEU A 371 2.11 -14.59 20.83
C LEU A 371 2.37 -14.39 22.34
N LEU A 372 2.61 -13.14 22.75
CA LEU A 372 2.93 -12.80 24.14
C LEU A 372 1.71 -12.32 24.92
N SER A 373 0.54 -12.19 24.29
CA SER A 373 -0.65 -11.71 24.96
C SER A 373 -0.98 -12.55 26.20
N PRO A 374 -1.32 -11.93 27.34
CA PRO A 374 -1.70 -12.65 28.54
C PRO A 374 -3.09 -13.28 28.44
N HIS A 375 -3.84 -13.02 27.36
CA HIS A 375 -5.24 -13.43 27.23
C HIS A 375 -5.43 -14.83 26.62
N HIS A 376 -4.36 -15.49 26.20
CA HIS A 376 -4.40 -16.86 25.66
C HIS A 376 -3.43 -17.79 26.40
N SER A 377 -3.68 -19.11 26.30
CA SER A 377 -2.82 -20.14 26.90
C SER A 377 -2.49 -19.86 28.37
N GLN A 378 -3.53 -19.61 29.17
CA GLN A 378 -3.41 -19.38 30.61
C GLN A 378 -2.60 -20.52 31.25
N GLY A 379 -1.62 -20.15 32.08
CA GLY A 379 -0.70 -21.10 32.74
C GLY A 379 0.58 -21.46 31.97
N LYS A 380 0.70 -21.11 30.68
CA LYS A 380 1.98 -21.22 29.96
C LYS A 380 2.79 -19.94 30.13
N THR A 381 4.08 -20.05 30.43
CA THR A 381 4.98 -18.89 30.45
C THR A 381 5.16 -18.33 29.03
N PRO A 382 5.42 -17.02 28.86
CA PRO A 382 5.67 -16.43 27.54
C PRO A 382 6.77 -17.17 26.77
N LYS A 383 7.84 -17.59 27.45
CA LYS A 383 8.93 -18.40 26.90
C LYS A 383 8.47 -19.75 26.37
N ALA A 384 7.57 -20.43 27.08
CA ALA A 384 6.98 -21.69 26.62
C ALA A 384 6.11 -21.50 25.36
N ARG A 385 5.37 -20.39 25.28
CA ARG A 385 4.56 -20.04 24.10
C ARG A 385 5.44 -19.78 22.87
N LEU A 386 6.52 -19.02 23.03
CA LEU A 386 7.48 -18.76 21.94
C LEU A 386 8.18 -20.05 21.47
N ARG A 387 8.54 -20.95 22.39
CA ARG A 387 9.09 -22.27 22.04
C ARG A 387 8.10 -23.16 21.29
N ALA A 388 6.81 -23.07 21.59
CA ALA A 388 5.80 -23.77 20.79
C ALA A 388 5.71 -23.17 19.37
N ALA A 389 5.75 -21.83 19.26
CA ALA A 389 5.71 -21.14 17.96
C ALA A 389 6.91 -21.50 17.07
N ILE A 390 8.13 -21.57 17.59
CA ILE A 390 9.30 -21.92 16.77
C ILE A 390 9.24 -23.35 16.21
N LEU A 391 8.58 -24.28 16.92
CA LEU A 391 8.38 -25.65 16.43
C LEU A 391 7.42 -25.72 15.24
N ILE A 392 6.44 -24.81 15.20
CA ILE A 392 5.46 -24.69 14.10
C ILE A 392 6.10 -23.96 12.90
N TRP A 393 6.75 -22.83 13.17
CA TRP A 393 7.26 -21.91 12.14
C TRP A 393 8.71 -22.17 11.74
N HIS A 394 9.27 -23.33 12.05
CA HIS A 394 10.62 -23.68 11.59
C HIS A 394 10.63 -23.80 10.06
N PRO A 395 11.53 -23.08 9.34
CA PRO A 395 11.46 -22.98 7.88
C PRO A 395 11.55 -24.34 7.19
N ASP A 396 12.44 -25.23 7.65
CA ASP A 396 12.58 -26.58 7.08
C ASP A 396 11.34 -27.45 7.29
N LYS A 397 10.77 -27.49 8.51
CA LYS A 397 9.59 -28.32 8.81
C LYS A 397 8.36 -27.82 8.08
N PHE A 398 8.19 -26.49 8.02
CA PHE A 398 7.11 -25.86 7.29
C PHE A 398 7.23 -26.11 5.78
N ALA A 399 8.44 -25.98 5.22
CA ALA A 399 8.71 -26.25 3.82
C ALA A 399 8.39 -27.71 3.44
N GLN A 400 8.73 -28.68 4.30
CA GLN A 400 8.45 -30.08 4.04
C GLN A 400 6.96 -30.43 4.12
N LYS A 401 6.23 -29.87 5.12
CA LYS A 401 4.83 -30.25 5.39
C LYS A 401 3.81 -29.43 4.60
N VAL A 402 3.99 -28.11 4.52
CA VAL A 402 2.94 -27.19 4.06
C VAL A 402 3.17 -26.75 2.63
N LEU A 403 4.42 -26.46 2.24
CA LEU A 403 4.75 -25.90 0.93
C LEU A 403 4.29 -26.73 -0.28
N PRO A 404 4.25 -28.08 -0.24
CA PRO A 404 3.70 -28.89 -1.33
C PRO A 404 2.21 -28.60 -1.60
N HIS A 405 1.47 -28.13 -0.61
CA HIS A 405 0.04 -27.80 -0.71
C HIS A 405 -0.22 -26.32 -1.05
N VAL A 406 0.83 -25.48 -1.03
CA VAL A 406 0.73 -24.07 -1.39
C VAL A 406 0.78 -23.91 -2.90
N ALA A 407 -0.13 -23.07 -3.42
CA ALA A 407 -0.18 -22.70 -4.83
C ALA A 407 1.19 -22.15 -5.29
N GLU A 408 1.68 -22.61 -6.45
CA GLU A 408 3.02 -22.31 -6.97
C GLU A 408 3.31 -20.79 -7.00
N SER A 409 2.30 -19.97 -7.35
CA SER A 409 2.39 -18.50 -7.40
C SER A 409 2.65 -17.85 -6.04
N HIS A 410 2.22 -18.47 -4.94
CA HIS A 410 2.37 -17.95 -3.57
C HIS A 410 3.54 -18.56 -2.80
N ARG A 411 4.12 -19.67 -3.26
CA ARG A 411 5.27 -20.33 -2.62
C ARG A 411 6.41 -19.37 -2.24
N PRO A 412 6.93 -18.50 -3.13
CA PRO A 412 8.03 -17.61 -2.75
C PRO A 412 7.66 -16.63 -1.63
N ALA A 413 6.43 -16.09 -1.67
CA ALA A 413 5.93 -15.19 -0.63
C ALA A 413 5.77 -15.91 0.72
N VAL A 414 5.23 -17.13 0.72
CA VAL A 414 5.07 -17.96 1.92
C VAL A 414 6.42 -18.33 2.52
N VAL A 415 7.39 -18.76 1.71
CA VAL A 415 8.75 -19.09 2.20
C VAL A 415 9.41 -17.86 2.83
N ALA A 416 9.33 -16.70 2.17
CA ALA A 416 9.86 -15.46 2.72
C ALA A 416 9.19 -15.11 4.07
N ALA A 417 7.86 -15.28 4.16
CA ALA A 417 7.11 -14.93 5.36
C ALA A 417 7.40 -15.85 6.54
N VAL A 418 7.53 -17.16 6.29
CA VAL A 418 7.95 -18.13 7.31
C VAL A 418 9.34 -17.78 7.84
N ASN A 419 10.28 -17.40 6.97
CA ASN A 419 11.61 -16.96 7.40
C ASN A 419 11.57 -15.72 8.29
N VAL A 420 10.70 -14.74 7.96
CA VAL A 420 10.51 -13.55 8.79
C VAL A 420 9.91 -13.89 10.14
N VAL A 421 8.84 -14.70 10.17
CA VAL A 421 8.21 -15.14 11.41
C VAL A 421 9.21 -15.91 12.29
N ALA A 422 9.94 -16.87 11.72
CA ALA A 422 10.95 -17.66 12.44
C ALA A 422 12.03 -16.77 13.07
N ARG A 423 12.52 -15.78 12.31
CA ARG A 423 13.49 -14.80 12.80
C ARG A 423 12.93 -13.98 13.95
N ILE A 424 11.75 -13.38 13.79
CA ILE A 424 11.10 -12.56 14.82
C ILE A 424 10.87 -13.37 16.09
N VAL A 425 10.36 -14.59 15.98
CA VAL A 425 10.13 -15.47 17.14
C VAL A 425 11.46 -15.79 17.85
N THR A 426 12.54 -16.03 17.11
CA THR A 426 13.87 -16.27 17.68
C THR A 426 14.42 -15.05 18.42
N GLU A 427 14.26 -13.86 17.84
CA GLU A 427 14.60 -12.58 18.50
C GLU A 427 13.79 -12.41 19.80
N LEU A 428 12.48 -12.68 19.77
CA LEU A 428 11.63 -12.62 20.97
C LEU A 428 12.04 -13.63 22.05
N ILE A 429 12.46 -14.85 21.69
CA ILE A 429 12.96 -15.85 22.65
C ILE A 429 14.22 -15.34 23.34
N SER A 430 15.09 -14.68 22.58
CA SER A 430 16.35 -14.13 23.09
C SER A 430 16.07 -12.97 24.07
N SER A 431 15.13 -12.09 23.72
CA SER A 431 14.71 -10.96 24.57
C SER A 431 13.98 -11.38 25.86
N HIS A 432 13.23 -12.48 25.85
CA HIS A 432 12.51 -13.01 27.03
C HIS A 432 13.28 -14.16 27.71
N GLY A 433 14.56 -14.32 27.36
CA GLY A 433 15.43 -15.41 27.81
C GLY A 433 16.12 -15.13 29.15
N ASN A 434 16.31 -13.85 29.47
CA ASN A 434 16.85 -13.31 30.72
C ASN A 434 15.72 -13.00 31.70
#